data_AF-A0A8H4HDA0-F1
#
_entry.id   AF-A0A8H4HDA0-F1
#
_cell.length_a   1.000
_cell.length_b   1.000
_cell.length_c   1.000
_cell.angle_alpha   90.00
_cell.angle_beta   90.00
_cell.angle_gamma   90.00
#
_symmetry.space_group_name_H-M   'P 1'
#
loop_
_entity.id
_entity.type
_entity.pdbx_description
1 polymer ?
#
loop_
_entity_poly.entity_id
_entity_poly.type
_entity_poly.pdbx_seq_one_letter_code
_entity_poly.pdbx_strand_id
1 'polypeptide(L)'
;MAEDRMNALRGYKATLNNPNVSDEAKRHAQDVIDNELGGEQVHDDFYQQRGDDQKDPNRVQAGLKAATRNPGISQEGKRSAAEKYKQQFGQAPDE
;
A
#
# COMPACT_ATOMS: atom_id res chain seq x y z
N MET A 1 3.91 14.72 -15.55
CA MET A 1 3.31 15.54 -14.47
C MET A 1 2.86 14.72 -13.25
N ALA A 2 1.96 13.74 -13.37
CA ALA A 2 1.61 12.87 -12.21
C ALA A 2 2.67 11.78 -11.94
N GLU A 3 3.15 11.15 -13.00
CA GLU A 3 4.17 10.09 -12.95
C GLU A 3 5.51 10.59 -12.38
N ASP A 4 5.95 11.80 -12.74
CA ASP A 4 7.15 12.44 -12.19
C ASP A 4 7.03 12.72 -10.69
N ARG A 5 5.88 13.24 -10.26
CA ARG A 5 5.60 13.48 -8.84
C ARG A 5 5.57 12.18 -8.05
N MET A 6 5.00 11.11 -8.62
CA MET A 6 5.01 9.77 -8.01
C MET A 6 6.43 9.19 -7.90
N ASN A 7 7.26 9.37 -8.93
CA ASN A 7 8.66 8.96 -8.90
C ASN A 7 9.46 9.73 -7.84
N ALA A 8 9.25 11.04 -7.71
CA ALA A 8 9.84 11.84 -6.64
C ALA A 8 9.38 11.36 -5.25
N LEU A 9 8.08 11.14 -5.07
CA LEU A 9 7.48 10.61 -3.83
C LEU A 9 8.12 9.28 -3.40
N ARG A 10 8.33 8.36 -4.34
CA ARG A 10 9.04 7.09 -4.09
C ARG A 10 10.48 7.33 -3.61
N GLY A 11 11.19 8.27 -4.22
CA GLY A 11 12.53 8.64 -3.82
C GLY A 11 12.59 9.15 -2.39
N TYR A 12 11.74 10.11 -2.02
CA TYR A 12 11.70 10.64 -0.66
C TYR A 12 11.24 9.60 0.37
N LYS A 13 10.26 8.74 0.03
CA LYS A 13 9.88 7.62 0.92
C LYS A 13 11.04 6.63 1.14
N ALA A 14 11.89 6.41 0.14
CA ALA A 14 13.10 5.60 0.31
C ALA A 14 14.09 6.27 1.28
N THR A 15 14.26 7.58 1.20
CA THR A 15 15.09 8.37 2.13
C THR A 15 14.63 8.22 3.58
N LEU A 16 13.31 8.25 3.84
CA LEU A 16 12.75 8.06 5.19
C LEU A 16 13.10 6.69 5.80
N ASN A 17 13.10 5.63 4.99
CA ASN A 17 13.34 4.26 5.44
C ASN A 17 14.83 3.87 5.45
N ASN A 18 15.71 4.69 4.88
CA ASN A 18 17.13 4.37 4.80
C ASN A 18 17.82 4.61 6.17
N PRO A 19 18.41 3.59 6.81
CA PRO A 19 19.11 3.76 8.08
C PRO A 19 20.42 4.57 7.95
N ASN A 20 20.98 4.69 6.74
CA ASN A 20 22.22 5.42 6.48
C ASN A 20 22.00 6.91 6.20
N VAL A 21 20.75 7.38 6.26
CA VAL A 21 20.39 8.79 6.04
C VAL A 21 20.21 9.48 7.39
N SER A 22 20.70 10.72 7.50
CA SER A 22 20.57 11.52 8.72
C SER A 22 19.12 11.88 9.04
N ASP A 23 18.84 12.11 10.33
CA ASP A 23 17.50 12.51 10.79
C ASP A 23 17.05 13.86 10.22
N GLU A 24 18.01 14.76 9.94
CA GLU A 24 17.73 16.02 9.25
C GLU A 24 17.25 15.79 7.81
N ALA A 25 17.94 14.94 7.05
CA ALA A 25 17.54 14.60 5.69
C ALA A 25 16.20 13.84 5.65
N LYS A 26 15.90 13.02 6.66
CA LYS A 26 14.58 12.39 6.81
C LYS A 26 13.49 13.41 7.10
N ARG A 27 13.73 14.35 8.01
CA ARG A 27 12.77 15.44 8.29
C ARG A 27 12.48 16.28 7.07
N HIS A 28 13.51 16.64 6.31
CA HIS A 28 13.34 17.34 5.03
C HIS A 28 12.57 16.50 4.01
N ALA A 29 12.88 15.21 3.88
CA ALA A 29 12.14 14.31 2.98
C ALA A 29 10.65 14.22 3.35
N GLN A 30 10.32 14.20 4.64
CA GLN A 30 8.94 14.22 5.11
C GLN A 30 8.25 15.54 4.74
N ASP A 31 8.91 16.68 4.97
CA ASP A 31 8.37 17.99 4.66
C ASP A 31 8.05 18.15 3.15
N VAL A 32 8.96 17.72 2.28
CA VAL A 32 8.74 17.74 0.81
C VAL A 32 7.57 16.82 0.41
N ILE A 33 7.45 15.65 1.04
CA ILE A 33 6.34 14.72 0.79
C ILE A 33 4.99 15.38 1.11
N ASP A 34 4.88 16.00 2.29
CA ASP A 34 3.63 16.54 2.80
C ASP A 34 3.26 17.88 2.15
N ASN A 35 4.23 18.79 1.97
CA ASN A 35 3.98 20.17 1.57
C ASN A 35 4.12 20.42 0.07
N GLU A 36 5.01 19.70 -0.62
CA GLU A 36 5.30 19.96 -2.04
C GLU A 36 4.70 18.91 -2.98
N LEU A 37 4.83 17.63 -2.63
CA LEU A 37 4.43 16.53 -3.50
C LEU A 37 2.99 16.08 -3.28
N GLY A 38 2.32 16.53 -2.23
CA GLY A 38 0.92 16.17 -1.95
C GLY A 38 0.74 14.73 -1.47
N GLY A 39 1.80 14.08 -0.97
CA GLY A 39 1.75 12.84 -0.19
C GLY A 39 0.85 11.74 -0.77
N GLU A 40 -0.21 11.44 -0.02
CA GLU A 40 -1.25 10.45 -0.34
C GLU A 40 -2.01 10.77 -1.64
N GLN A 41 -2.23 12.05 -1.94
CA GLN A 41 -3.07 12.48 -3.06
C GLN A 41 -2.46 12.09 -4.41
N VAL A 42 -1.14 12.29 -4.56
CA VAL A 42 -0.44 11.90 -5.80
C VAL A 42 -0.36 10.39 -5.96
N HIS A 43 -0.31 9.64 -4.84
CA HIS A 43 -0.38 8.19 -4.90
C HIS A 43 -1.73 7.75 -5.49
N ASP A 44 -2.84 8.23 -4.94
CA ASP A 44 -4.17 7.84 -5.37
C ASP A 44 -4.49 8.32 -6.79
N ASP A 45 -4.17 9.57 -7.13
CA ASP A 45 -4.33 10.12 -8.48
C ASP A 45 -3.58 9.28 -9.53
N PHE A 46 -2.37 8.79 -9.18
CA PHE A 46 -1.56 7.99 -10.09
C PHE A 46 -2.19 6.63 -10.40
N TYR A 47 -2.76 5.95 -9.39
CA TYR A 47 -3.45 4.67 -9.60
C TYR A 47 -4.78 4.84 -10.31
N GLN A 48 -5.49 5.94 -10.07
CA GLN A 48 -6.71 6.31 -10.78
C GLN A 48 -6.46 6.57 -12.27
N GLN A 49 -5.41 7.33 -12.59
CA GLN A 49 -5.04 7.61 -13.99
C GLN A 49 -4.61 6.36 -14.75
N ARG A 50 -4.02 5.37 -14.08
CA ARG A 50 -3.68 4.07 -14.69
C ARG A 50 -4.86 3.11 -14.83
N GLY A 51 -6.03 3.43 -14.26
CA GLY A 51 -7.20 2.54 -14.27
C GLY A 51 -7.00 1.29 -13.42
N ASP A 52 -6.10 1.35 -12.44
CA ASP A 52 -5.68 0.21 -11.59
C ASP A 52 -6.63 0.00 -10.38
N ASP A 53 -7.69 0.83 -10.28
CA ASP A 53 -8.72 0.74 -9.22
C ASP A 53 -9.61 -0.49 -9.36
N GLN A 54 -9.75 -1.02 -10.58
CA GLN A 54 -10.40 -2.31 -10.80
C GLN A 54 -9.40 -3.44 -10.53
N LYS A 55 -9.14 -3.68 -9.24
CA LYS A 55 -8.42 -4.88 -8.81
C LYS A 55 -9.20 -6.10 -9.28
N ASP A 56 -8.50 -6.99 -10.00
CA ASP A 56 -9.06 -8.26 -10.42
C ASP A 56 -9.60 -9.03 -9.19
N PRO A 57 -10.91 -9.34 -9.14
CA PRO A 57 -11.53 -9.98 -7.98
C PRO A 57 -10.88 -11.32 -7.61
N ASN A 58 -10.42 -12.09 -8.60
CA ASN A 58 -9.75 -13.37 -8.36
C ASN A 58 -8.39 -13.17 -7.71
N ARG A 59 -7.64 -12.12 -8.09
CA ARG A 59 -6.37 -11.76 -7.43
C ARG A 59 -6.59 -11.31 -5.99
N VAL A 60 -7.63 -10.52 -5.74
CA VAL A 60 -7.98 -10.09 -4.38
C VAL A 60 -8.36 -11.29 -3.52
N GLN A 61 -9.22 -12.18 -4.04
CA GLN A 61 -9.62 -13.41 -3.40
C GLN A 61 -8.42 -14.30 -3.05
N ALA A 62 -7.52 -14.52 -4.03
CA ALA A 62 -6.32 -15.33 -3.84
C ALA A 62 -5.38 -14.72 -2.80
N GLY A 63 -5.19 -13.39 -2.81
CA GLY A 63 -4.36 -12.68 -1.83
C GLY A 63 -4.89 -12.79 -0.41
N LEU A 64 -6.20 -12.61 -0.22
CA LEU A 64 -6.83 -12.75 1.09
C LEU A 64 -6.76 -14.19 1.60
N LYS A 65 -7.00 -15.19 0.74
CA LYS A 65 -6.83 -16.62 1.08
C LYS A 65 -5.39 -17.00 1.41
N ALA A 66 -4.41 -16.42 0.71
CA ALA A 66 -3.00 -16.60 1.04
C ALA A 66 -2.68 -16.01 2.41
N ALA A 67 -3.22 -14.82 2.71
CA ALA A 67 -2.99 -14.14 3.97
C ALA A 67 -3.50 -14.92 5.18
N THR A 68 -4.62 -15.65 5.07
CA THR A 68 -5.14 -16.47 6.18
C THR A 68 -4.25 -17.67 6.52
N ARG A 69 -3.52 -18.21 5.54
CA ARG A 69 -2.68 -19.41 5.69
C ARG A 69 -1.19 -19.10 5.86
N ASN A 70 -0.77 -17.86 5.63
CA ASN A 70 0.63 -17.47 5.68
C ASN A 70 1.17 -17.51 7.13
N PRO A 71 2.18 -18.33 7.45
CA PRO A 71 2.75 -18.41 8.80
C PRO A 71 3.43 -17.11 9.24
N GLY A 72 3.87 -16.27 8.30
CA GLY A 72 4.47 -14.96 8.57
C GLY A 72 3.48 -13.85 8.91
N ILE A 73 2.17 -14.13 8.87
CA ILE A 73 1.13 -13.17 9.28
C ILE A 73 0.67 -13.49 10.70
N SER A 74 0.47 -12.42 11.50
CA SER A 74 -0.04 -12.54 12.86
C SER A 74 -1.43 -13.18 12.89
N GLN A 75 -1.81 -13.78 14.03
CA GLN A 75 -3.13 -14.38 14.18
C GLN A 75 -4.25 -13.34 13.98
N GLU A 76 -4.03 -12.09 14.39
CA GLU A 76 -4.94 -10.98 14.12
C GLU A 76 -5.03 -10.67 12.62
N GLY A 77 -3.89 -10.57 11.92
CA GLY A 77 -3.87 -10.32 10.47
C GLY A 77 -4.60 -11.41 9.68
N LYS A 78 -4.47 -12.68 10.08
CA LYS A 78 -5.21 -13.80 9.49
C LYS A 78 -6.72 -13.67 9.69
N ARG A 79 -7.17 -13.29 10.89
CA ARG A 79 -8.59 -13.07 11.19
C ARG A 79 -9.15 -11.91 10.36
N SER A 80 -8.43 -10.79 10.29
CA SER A 80 -8.83 -9.64 9.49
C SER A 80 -8.91 -9.98 7.99
N ALA A 81 -7.97 -10.79 7.48
CA ALA A 81 -8.02 -11.27 6.10
C ALA A 81 -9.22 -12.19 5.84
N ALA A 82 -9.52 -13.10 6.77
CA ALA A 82 -10.70 -13.97 6.67
C ALA A 82 -12.01 -13.19 6.72
N GLU A 83 -12.10 -12.17 7.58
CA GLU A 83 -13.29 -11.33 7.69
C GLU A 83 -13.51 -10.50 6.41
N LYS A 84 -12.45 -9.86 5.88
CA LYS A 84 -12.50 -9.15 4.60
C LYS A 84 -12.89 -10.08 3.45
N TYR A 85 -12.36 -11.30 3.43
CA TYR A 85 -12.73 -12.31 2.43
C TYR A 85 -14.23 -12.61 2.50
N LYS A 86 -14.76 -12.85 3.71
CA LYS A 86 -16.19 -13.13 3.90
C LYS A 86 -17.08 -11.94 3.52
N GLN A 87 -16.67 -10.71 3.86
CA GLN A 87 -17.42 -9.50 3.50
C GLN A 87 -17.47 -9.31 1.98
N GLN A 88 -16.38 -9.59 1.26
CA GLN A 88 -16.28 -9.34 -0.17
C GLN A 88 -16.83 -10.49 -1.05
N PHE A 89 -16.75 -11.74 -0.59
CA PHE A 89 -17.12 -12.93 -1.37
C PHE A 89 -18.25 -13.76 -0.77
N GLY A 90 -18.78 -13.36 0.40
CA GLY A 90 -19.93 -14.01 1.05
C GLY A 90 -19.66 -15.38 1.67
N GLN A 91 -18.44 -15.92 1.55
CA GLN A 91 -18.07 -17.27 1.99
C GLN A 91 -16.77 -17.28 2.78
N ALA A 92 -16.43 -18.40 3.43
CA ALA A 92 -15.15 -18.54 4.11
C ALA A 92 -14.00 -18.82 3.11
N PRO A 93 -12.75 -18.43 3.40
CA PRO A 93 -11.60 -18.69 2.52
C PRO A 93 -11.25 -20.19 2.39
N ASP A 94 -11.74 -21.03 3.30
CA ASP A 94 -11.48 -22.47 3.39
C ASP A 94 -12.68 -23.35 3.04
N GLU A 95 -13.65 -22.83 2.26
CA GLU A 95 -14.58 -23.66 1.47
C GLU A 95 -13.93 -24.18 0.18
#